data_AF-A0A7Y2E351-F1
#
_entry.id   AF-A0A7Y2E351-F1
#
_cell.length_a   1.000
_cell.length_b   1.000
_cell.length_c   1.000
_cell.angle_alpha   90.00
_cell.angle_beta   90.00
_cell.angle_gamma   90.00
#
_symmetry.space_group_name_H-M   'P 1'
#
loop_
_entity.id
_entity.type
_entity.pdbx_description
1 polymer ?
#
loop_
_entity_poly.entity_id
_entity_poly.type
_entity_poly.pdbx_seq_one_letter_code
_entity_poly.pdbx_strand_id
1 'polypeptide(L)'
;MENVSWLSLVIATLIPMVMGFIYYHKALFGKAWMDSIGMTEEKAKEANMGMVMGVSIVMSFLIAFFMLNFCNGLGQEGVAGEFDTFKHGAAHGVI
;
A
#
# COMPACT_ATOMS: atom_id res chain seq x y z
N MET A 1 -4.86 -21.54 -2.80
CA MET A 1 -3.50 -20.95 -2.76
C MET A 1 -2.66 -21.30 -4.00
N GLU A 2 -3.21 -21.88 -5.07
CA GLU A 2 -2.39 -22.40 -6.18
C GLU A 2 -1.96 -21.34 -7.21
N ASN A 3 -2.46 -20.09 -7.15
CA ASN A 3 -2.15 -19.05 -8.15
C ASN A 3 -1.83 -17.67 -7.54
N VAL A 4 -1.08 -17.61 -6.43
CA VAL A 4 -0.62 -16.30 -5.92
C VAL A 4 0.37 -15.69 -6.92
N SER A 5 -0.01 -14.55 -7.51
CA SER A 5 0.92 -13.74 -8.29
C SER A 5 1.90 -13.03 -7.34
N TRP A 6 2.99 -13.71 -6.99
CA TRP A 6 4.01 -13.21 -6.06
C TRP A 6 4.56 -11.84 -6.48
N LEU A 7 4.70 -11.60 -7.78
CA LEU A 7 5.12 -10.30 -8.30
C LEU A 7 4.09 -9.21 -7.98
N SER A 8 2.80 -9.48 -8.18
CA SER A 8 1.72 -8.53 -7.87
C SER A 8 1.63 -8.26 -6.38
N LEU A 9 1.80 -9.29 -5.53
CA LEU A 9 1.81 -9.13 -4.07
C LEU A 9 2.95 -8.25 -3.59
N VAL A 10 4.16 -8.43 -4.13
CA VAL A 10 5.32 -7.59 -3.81
C VAL A 10 5.09 -6.15 -4.26
N ILE A 11 4.60 -5.94 -5.48
CA ILE A 11 4.29 -4.59 -5.98
C ILE A 11 3.23 -3.92 -5.11
N ALA A 12 2.14 -4.61 -4.82
CA ALA A 12 1.04 -4.10 -3.98
C ALA A 12 1.53 -3.73 -2.56
N THR A 13 2.44 -4.53 -1.98
CA THR A 13 3.05 -4.26 -0.68
C THR A 13 3.82 -2.94 -0.65
N LEU A 14 4.39 -2.51 -1.78
CA LEU A 14 5.17 -1.27 -1.86
C LEU A 14 4.31 -0.02 -2.12
N ILE A 15 3.07 -0.18 -2.60
CA ILE A 15 2.19 0.96 -2.92
C ILE A 15 1.95 1.90 -1.73
N PRO A 16 1.65 1.42 -0.50
CA PRO A 16 1.47 2.30 0.64
C PRO A 16 2.73 3.12 0.97
N MET A 17 3.93 2.63 0.64
CA MET A 17 5.18 3.37 0.86
C MET A 17 5.29 4.57 -0.10
N VAL A 18 4.94 4.37 -1.37
CA VAL A 18 4.88 5.45 -2.36
C VAL A 18 3.81 6.47 -1.98
N MET A 19 2.61 6.00 -1.60
CA MET A 19 1.53 6.88 -1.17
C MET A 19 1.88 7.64 0.10
N GLY A 20 2.55 7.01 1.06
CA GLY A 20 3.06 7.66 2.26
C GLY A 20 4.08 8.75 1.93
N PHE A 21 5.03 8.48 1.02
CA PHE A 21 6.00 9.49 0.58
C PHE A 21 5.31 10.72 -0.03
N ILE A 22 4.29 10.52 -0.87
CA ILE A 22 3.53 11.61 -1.48
C ILE A 22 2.72 12.36 -0.40
N TYR A 23 1.93 11.64 0.40
CA TYR A 23 1.03 12.24 1.39
C TYR A 23 1.79 13.03 2.46
N TYR A 24 2.85 12.45 3.04
CA TYR A 24 3.62 13.07 4.11
C TYR A 24 4.65 14.10 3.61
N HIS A 25 4.76 14.34 2.30
CA HIS A 25 5.59 15.41 1.78
C HIS A 25 5.06 16.78 2.23
N LYS A 26 5.94 17.65 2.76
CA LYS A 26 5.57 18.95 3.34
C LYS A 26 4.86 19.89 2.34
N ALA A 27 5.21 19.80 1.05
CA ALA A 27 4.58 20.59 -0.01
C ALA A 27 3.18 20.12 -0.40
N LEU A 28 2.76 18.94 0.08
CA LEU A 28 1.43 18.37 -0.14
C LEU A 28 0.67 18.40 1.19
N PHE A 29 0.44 17.24 1.83
CA PHE A 29 -0.35 17.16 3.06
C PHE A 29 0.49 17.03 4.33
N GLY A 30 1.80 16.84 4.22
CA GLY A 30 2.68 16.62 5.37
C GLY A 30 2.63 17.74 6.39
N LYS A 31 2.67 19.00 5.96
CA LYS A 31 2.62 20.16 6.87
C LYS A 31 1.26 20.23 7.58
N ALA A 32 0.16 20.10 6.84
CA ALA A 32 -1.19 20.13 7.43
C ALA A 32 -1.43 18.99 8.42
N TRP A 33 -0.95 17.78 8.10
CA TRP A 33 -1.01 16.64 9.00
C TRP A 33 -0.20 16.89 10.28
N MET A 34 1.05 17.38 10.17
CA MET A 34 1.88 17.70 11.32
C MET A 34 1.19 18.73 12.22
N ASP A 35 0.68 19.82 11.63
CA ASP A 35 -0.03 20.88 12.34
C ASP A 35 -1.29 20.34 13.05
N SER A 36 -2.04 19.42 12.42
CA SER A 36 -3.28 18.86 12.96
C SER A 36 -3.10 17.98 14.20
N ILE A 37 -1.92 17.38 14.38
CA ILE A 37 -1.61 16.50 15.52
C ILE A 37 -0.58 17.12 16.48
N GLY A 38 -0.18 18.37 16.25
CA GLY A 38 0.86 19.04 17.05
C GLY A 38 2.25 18.39 16.92
N MET A 39 2.55 17.78 15.78
CA MET A 39 3.87 17.22 15.48
C MET A 39 4.83 18.35 15.10
N THR A 40 6.01 18.38 15.73
CA THR A 40 7.08 19.32 15.38
C THR A 40 8.22 18.60 14.66
N GLU A 41 9.09 19.34 13.99
CA GLU A 41 10.26 18.74 13.33
C GLU A 41 11.23 18.11 14.33
N GLU A 42 11.34 18.69 15.53
CA GLU A 42 12.16 18.16 16.62
C GLU A 42 11.63 16.79 17.05
N LYS A 43 10.32 16.68 17.32
CA LYS A 43 9.68 15.41 17.69
C LYS A 43 9.76 14.37 16.57
N ALA A 44 9.62 14.80 15.31
CA ALA A 44 9.72 13.90 14.18
C ALA A 44 11.14 13.28 14.03
N LYS A 45 12.19 14.04 14.40
CA LYS A 45 13.58 13.55 14.37
C LYS A 45 13.88 12.52 15.47
N GLU A 46 13.12 12.52 16.56
CA GLU A 46 13.25 11.52 17.63
C GLU A 46 12.66 10.16 17.24
N ALA A 47 11.89 10.10 16.14
CA ALA A 47 11.28 8.86 15.68
C ALA A 47 12.32 7.83 15.23
N ASN A 48 12.12 6.57 15.61
CA ASN A 48 12.89 5.46 15.06
C ASN A 48 12.38 5.12 13.65
N MET A 49 12.91 5.80 12.64
CA MET A 49 12.49 5.62 11.24
C MET A 49 12.65 4.18 10.75
N GLY A 50 13.64 3.43 11.25
CA GLY A 50 13.80 2.01 10.91
C GLY A 50 12.62 1.16 11.41
N MET A 51 12.19 1.39 12.66
CA MET A 51 11.02 0.72 13.22
C MET A 51 9.73 1.15 12.51
N VAL A 52 9.55 2.45 12.26
CA VAL A 52 8.37 2.98 11.55
C VAL A 52 8.25 2.32 10.18
N MET A 53 9.31 2.36 9.37
CA MET A 53 9.30 1.78 8.03
C MET A 53 9.13 0.26 8.06
N GLY A 54 9.77 -0.42 9.01
CA GLY A 54 9.62 -1.87 9.18
C GLY A 54 8.18 -2.27 9.48
N VAL A 55 7.54 -1.61 10.45
CA VAL A 55 6.12 -1.86 10.79
C VAL A 55 5.22 -1.49 9.61
N SER A 56 5.44 -0.36 8.95
CA SER A 56 4.66 0.05 7.77
C SER A 56 4.71 -0.98 6.64
N ILE A 57 5.89 -1.54 6.34
CA ILE A 57 6.03 -2.58 5.31
C ILE A 57 5.28 -3.86 5.71
N VAL A 58 5.40 -4.30 6.97
CA VAL A 58 4.66 -5.48 7.45
C VAL A 58 3.15 -5.25 7.37
N MET A 59 2.65 -4.10 7.80
CA MET A 59 1.23 -3.76 7.70
C MET A 59 0.76 -3.69 6.24
N SER A 60 1.59 -3.13 5.36
CA SER A 60 1.30 -3.05 3.92
C SER A 60 1.20 -4.43 3.28
N PHE A 61 2.10 -5.35 3.66
CA PHE A 61 2.03 -6.74 3.24
C PHE A 61 0.76 -7.43 3.74
N LEU A 62 0.39 -7.24 5.01
CA LEU A 62 -0.82 -7.84 5.56
C LEU A 62 -2.08 -7.34 4.85
N ILE A 63 -2.16 -6.05 4.52
CA ILE A 63 -3.26 -5.49 3.73
C ILE A 63 -3.25 -6.08 2.32
N ALA A 64 -2.11 -6.10 1.62
CA ALA A 64 -2.01 -6.65 0.28
C ALA A 64 -2.40 -8.14 0.25
N PHE A 65 -1.95 -8.91 1.23
CA PHE A 65 -2.30 -10.32 1.40
C PHE A 65 -3.80 -10.50 1.70
N PHE A 66 -4.38 -9.66 2.56
CA PHE A 66 -5.80 -9.70 2.85
C PHE A 66 -6.62 -9.38 1.60
N MET A 67 -6.29 -8.32 0.88
CA MET A 67 -6.98 -7.97 -0.37
C MET A 67 -6.90 -9.10 -1.38
N LEU A 68 -5.73 -9.72 -1.53
CA LEU A 68 -5.52 -10.87 -2.41
C LEU A 68 -6.37 -12.09 -2.06
N ASN A 69 -6.81 -12.28 -0.81
CA ASN A 69 -7.58 -13.47 -0.43
C ASN A 69 -9.08 -13.19 -0.23
N PHE A 70 -9.43 -11.94 0.09
CA PHE A 70 -10.76 -11.58 0.56
C PHE A 70 -11.44 -10.48 -0.27
N CYS A 71 -10.72 -9.87 -1.21
CA CYS A 71 -11.25 -8.80 -2.07
C CYS A 71 -11.19 -9.14 -3.57
N ASN A 72 -11.21 -10.43 -3.91
CA ASN A 72 -11.38 -10.89 -5.29
C ASN A 72 -12.86 -11.19 -5.52
N GLY A 73 -13.50 -10.53 -6.49
CA GLY A 73 -14.89 -10.81 -6.88
C GLY A 73 -15.08 -12.20 -7.49
N LEU A 74 -16.34 -12.61 -7.69
CA LEU A 74 -16.68 -13.81 -8.47
C LEU A 74 -16.08 -13.67 -9.89
N GLY A 75 -15.11 -14.53 -10.22
CA GLY A 75 -14.41 -14.51 -11.52
C GLY A 75 -13.11 -13.71 -11.57
N GLN A 76 -12.57 -13.29 -10.41
CA GLN A 76 -11.37 -12.45 -10.32
C GLN A 76 -10.14 -13.17 -9.72
N GLU A 77 -10.28 -14.43 -9.27
CA GLU A 77 -9.18 -15.37 -9.06
C GLU A 77 -9.69 -16.83 -9.14
N GLY A 78 -9.03 -17.69 -9.93
CA GLY A 78 -9.34 -19.13 -10.05
C GLY A 78 -9.64 -19.60 -11.48
N VAL A 79 -10.28 -20.77 -11.64
CA VAL A 79 -10.44 -21.60 -12.89
C VAL A 79 -11.04 -20.86 -14.11
N ALA A 80 -11.41 -19.58 -13.98
CA ALA A 80 -11.87 -18.71 -15.08
C ALA A 80 -11.11 -17.36 -15.11
N GLY A 81 -9.79 -17.39 -14.91
CA GLY A 81 -8.88 -16.22 -14.87
C GLY A 81 -8.70 -15.48 -16.20
N GLU A 82 -9.79 -15.14 -16.88
CA GLU A 82 -9.78 -14.35 -18.12
C GLU A 82 -9.36 -12.89 -17.85
N PHE A 83 -9.53 -12.41 -16.60
CA PHE A 83 -9.29 -11.02 -16.23
C PHE A 83 -8.16 -10.80 -15.19
N ASP A 84 -7.47 -11.86 -14.76
CA ASP A 84 -6.40 -11.80 -13.74
C ASP A 84 -5.06 -11.33 -14.34
N THR A 85 -5.09 -10.23 -15.08
CA THR A 85 -3.94 -9.66 -15.77
C THR A 85 -3.57 -8.32 -15.18
N PHE A 86 -2.28 -7.99 -15.24
CA PHE A 86 -1.77 -6.67 -14.87
C PHE A 86 -2.54 -5.53 -15.57
N LYS A 87 -2.93 -5.73 -16.84
CA LYS A 87 -3.70 -4.74 -17.62
C LYS A 87 -5.08 -4.47 -17.02
N HIS A 88 -5.79 -5.51 -16.58
CA HIS A 88 -7.10 -5.36 -15.97
C HIS A 88 -6.99 -4.63 -14.62
N GLY A 89 -6.02 -5.02 -13.78
CA GLY A 89 -5.74 -4.30 -12.52
C GLY A 89 -5.35 -2.84 -12.73
N ALA A 90 -4.51 -2.56 -13.72
CA ALA A 90 -4.14 -1.19 -14.07
C ALA A 90 -5.33 -0.36 -14.56
N ALA A 91 -6.29 -0.95 -15.27
CA ALA A 91 -7.50 -0.26 -15.71
C ALA A 91 -8.38 0.20 -14.53
N HIS A 92 -8.60 -0.67 -13.53
CA HIS A 92 -9.33 -0.29 -12.30
C HIS A 92 -8.58 0.74 -11.45
N GLY A 93 -7.26 0.83 -11.55
CA GLY A 93 -6.49 1.88 -10.87
C GLY A 93 -6.62 3.26 -11.51
N VAL A 94 -7.19 3.37 -12.71
CA VAL A 94 -7.33 4.62 -13.48
C VAL A 94 -8.76 5.17 -13.47
N ILE A 95 -9.76 4.36 -13.12
CA ILE A 95 -11.18 4.71 -13.07
C ILE A 95 -11.61 4.88 -11.61
#